data_AF-A0A6B2CFM5-F1
#
_entry.id   AF-A0A6B2CFM5-F1
#
_cell.length_a   1.000
_cell.length_b   1.000
_cell.length_c   1.000
_cell.angle_alpha   90.00
_cell.angle_beta   90.00
_cell.angle_gamma   90.00
#
_symmetry.space_group_name_H-M   'P 1'
#
loop_
_entity.id
_entity.type
_entity.pdbx_description
1 polymer ?
#
loop_
_entity_poly.entity_id
_entity_poly.type
_entity_poly.pdbx_seq_one_letter_code
_entity_poly.pdbx_strand_id
1 'polypeptide(L)'
;MVADPLETAKSIVEGELKKVFDEAEGEAYSISNMLSDLTWIIRDFTLRGGKRFRAALALAGYWSKVWAREINEDARKVMASIELLQSYLLIHDDIMDRDEIRRGGPTAYAWLRDKCVKDGLETECLHYGVSQAITAGDLLESMAVRVLASTSPDISRRLVQKYTEGLMKVAFGQFLDVYLSSLPLNKVGEAEVILVHKLKTASYTVELPLHLGAIASRDGDERLLAELSAYAIPAGIAFQLRDDIIGLYGKPAVTGKPVGSDVLQRKKTLLVVKAYENG
;
A
#
# COMPACT_ATOMS: atom_id res chain seq x y z
N MET A 1 -10.59 -9.51 28.16
CA MET A 1 -10.87 -9.76 26.73
C MET A 1 -9.71 -9.17 25.95
N VAL A 2 -9.04 -9.96 25.13
CA VAL A 2 -8.03 -9.43 24.20
C VAL A 2 -8.80 -8.51 23.23
N ALA A 3 -8.43 -7.24 23.17
CA ALA A 3 -9.03 -6.29 22.24
C ALA A 3 -8.90 -6.83 20.80
N ASP A 4 -9.85 -6.50 19.92
CA ASP A 4 -9.76 -6.86 18.51
C ASP A 4 -8.39 -6.42 17.95
N PRO A 5 -7.54 -7.35 17.45
CA PRO A 5 -6.24 -7.02 16.90
C PRO A 5 -6.29 -5.94 15.82
N LEU A 6 -7.38 -5.89 15.04
CA LEU A 6 -7.55 -4.88 14.00
C LEU A 6 -7.76 -3.48 14.58
N GLU A 7 -8.67 -3.34 15.55
CA GLU A 7 -8.91 -2.05 16.23
C GLU A 7 -7.69 -1.62 17.05
N THR A 8 -6.98 -2.58 17.64
CA THR A 8 -5.73 -2.32 18.37
C THR A 8 -4.66 -1.76 17.43
N ALA A 9 -4.40 -2.43 16.31
CA ALA A 9 -3.42 -1.98 15.33
C ALA A 9 -3.82 -0.61 14.72
N LYS A 10 -5.12 -0.42 14.43
CA LYS A 10 -5.65 0.83 13.91
C LYS A 10 -5.42 2.00 14.86
N SER A 11 -5.77 1.85 16.13
CA SER A 11 -5.58 2.89 17.14
C SER A 11 -4.11 3.29 17.27
N ILE A 12 -3.21 2.30 17.29
CA ILE A 12 -1.77 2.52 17.41
C ILE A 12 -1.20 3.22 16.18
N VAL A 13 -1.50 2.70 14.99
CA VAL A 13 -0.91 3.22 13.75
C VAL A 13 -1.41 4.62 13.42
N GLU A 14 -2.67 4.95 13.72
CA GLU A 14 -3.18 6.31 13.51
C GLU A 14 -2.50 7.33 14.43
N GLY A 15 -2.19 6.95 15.68
CA GLY A 15 -1.41 7.79 16.58
C GLY A 15 0.01 8.03 16.06
N GLU A 16 0.66 6.97 15.56
CA GLU A 16 2.04 7.06 15.07
C GLU A 16 2.15 7.80 13.73
N LEU A 17 1.23 7.58 12.80
CA LEU A 17 1.16 8.31 11.54
C LEU A 17 0.97 9.82 11.77
N LYS A 18 0.15 10.22 12.76
CA LYS A 18 -0.02 11.64 13.10
C LYS A 18 1.31 12.28 13.50
N LYS A 19 2.10 11.63 14.37
CA LYS A 19 3.42 12.14 14.75
C LYS A 19 4.34 12.30 13.53
N VAL A 20 4.39 11.28 12.68
CA VAL A 20 5.23 11.29 11.47
C VAL A 20 4.83 12.42 10.51
N PHE A 21 3.53 12.69 10.34
CA PHE A 21 3.07 13.81 9.52
C PHE A 21 3.26 15.17 10.18
N ASP A 22 3.08 15.28 11.49
CA ASP A 22 3.34 16.53 12.24
C ASP A 22 4.83 16.93 12.11
N GLU A 23 5.75 15.97 12.19
CA GLU A 23 7.18 16.19 11.95
C GLU A 23 7.47 16.63 10.51
N ALA A 24 6.92 15.94 9.51
CA ALA A 24 7.11 16.27 8.10
C ALA A 24 6.53 17.65 7.73
N GLU A 25 5.39 18.02 8.29
CA GLU A 25 4.80 19.35 8.15
C GLU A 25 5.67 20.44 8.78
N GLY A 26 6.23 20.19 9.97
CA GLY A 26 7.17 21.11 10.61
C GLY A 26 8.45 21.32 9.79
N GLU A 27 9.04 20.24 9.29
CA GLU A 27 10.21 20.30 8.39
C GLU A 27 9.89 21.10 7.11
N ALA A 28 8.78 20.78 6.44
CA ALA A 28 8.36 21.47 5.22
C ALA A 28 8.10 22.96 5.46
N TYR A 29 7.39 23.30 6.55
CA TYR A 29 7.10 24.69 6.92
C TYR A 29 8.37 25.50 7.19
N SER A 30 9.39 24.88 7.80
CA SER A 30 10.69 25.52 8.03
C SER A 30 11.45 25.84 6.75
N ILE A 31 11.18 25.12 5.65
CA ILE A 31 11.79 25.32 4.34
C ILE A 31 10.98 26.35 3.53
N SER A 32 9.67 26.14 3.38
CA SER A 32 8.78 27.03 2.65
C SER A 32 7.31 26.72 2.90
N ASN A 33 6.48 27.76 3.04
CA ASN A 33 5.02 27.64 3.07
C ASN A 33 4.42 27.09 1.75
N MET A 34 5.16 27.15 0.65
CA MET A 34 4.76 26.58 -0.65
C MET A 34 4.66 25.05 -0.65
N LEU A 35 5.23 24.38 0.37
CA LEU A 35 5.15 22.93 0.53
C LEU A 35 3.87 22.44 1.22
N SER A 36 2.99 23.36 1.65
CA SER A 36 1.77 23.03 2.40
C SER A 36 0.83 22.08 1.67
N ASP A 37 0.70 22.20 0.35
CA ASP A 37 -0.16 21.31 -0.44
C ASP A 37 0.39 19.88 -0.50
N LEU A 38 1.71 19.75 -0.59
CA LEU A 38 2.40 18.46 -0.60
C LEU A 38 2.21 17.73 0.73
N THR A 39 2.43 18.41 1.85
CA THR A 39 2.26 17.79 3.17
C THR A 39 0.79 17.53 3.51
N TRP A 40 -0.11 18.43 3.09
CA TRP A 40 -1.55 18.22 3.23
C TRP A 40 -2.02 16.98 2.48
N ILE A 41 -1.65 16.82 1.19
CA ILE A 41 -2.19 15.72 0.39
C ILE A 41 -1.68 14.36 0.85
N ILE A 42 -0.40 14.22 1.24
CA ILE A 42 0.13 12.94 1.74
C ILE A 42 -0.53 12.54 3.06
N ARG A 43 -0.80 13.51 3.94
CA ARG A 43 -1.46 13.28 5.23
C ARG A 43 -2.91 12.91 5.04
N ASP A 44 -3.64 13.72 4.30
CA ASP A 44 -5.05 13.50 4.02
C ASP A 44 -5.26 12.13 3.33
N PHE A 45 -4.52 11.85 2.25
CA PHE A 45 -4.64 10.58 1.53
C PHE A 45 -4.39 9.37 2.44
N THR A 46 -3.39 9.48 3.32
CA THR A 46 -3.03 8.40 4.25
C THR A 46 -4.04 8.25 5.39
N LEU A 47 -4.57 9.34 5.95
CA LEU A 47 -5.42 9.34 7.15
C LEU A 47 -6.93 9.29 6.87
N ARG A 48 -7.40 9.73 5.69
CA ARG A 48 -8.84 9.83 5.35
C ARG A 48 -9.58 8.49 5.31
N GLY A 49 -8.86 7.35 5.28
CA GLY A 49 -9.50 6.05 5.37
C GLY A 49 -8.52 4.88 5.38
N GLY A 50 -9.06 3.68 5.29
CA GLY A 50 -8.31 2.43 5.25
C GLY A 50 -8.58 1.53 6.44
N LYS A 51 -8.68 0.23 6.19
CA LYS A 51 -8.94 -0.78 7.23
C LYS A 51 -7.73 -1.02 8.14
N ARG A 52 -6.56 -0.44 7.82
CA ARG A 52 -5.27 -0.70 8.50
C ARG A 52 -4.92 -2.19 8.60
N PHE A 53 -5.36 -2.96 7.60
CA PHE A 53 -5.20 -4.41 7.58
C PHE A 53 -3.72 -4.83 7.58
N ARG A 54 -2.86 -4.06 6.91
CA ARG A 54 -1.42 -4.32 6.88
C ARG A 54 -0.75 -4.03 8.22
N ALA A 55 -1.15 -2.96 8.91
CA ALA A 55 -0.74 -2.73 10.28
C ALA A 55 -1.18 -3.89 11.22
N ALA A 56 -2.41 -4.39 11.07
CA ALA A 56 -2.88 -5.53 11.85
C ALA A 56 -2.10 -6.83 11.57
N LEU A 57 -1.69 -7.06 10.31
CA LEU A 57 -0.82 -8.17 9.95
C LEU A 57 0.60 -8.01 10.50
N ALA A 58 1.15 -6.79 10.51
CA ALA A 58 2.41 -6.52 11.19
C ALA A 58 2.31 -6.81 12.70
N LEU A 59 1.20 -6.44 13.33
CA LEU A 59 0.94 -6.77 14.73
C LEU A 59 0.81 -8.29 14.95
N ALA A 60 0.14 -9.02 14.04
CA ALA A 60 0.06 -10.47 14.10
C ALA A 60 1.45 -11.13 13.96
N GLY A 61 2.28 -10.61 13.06
CA GLY A 61 3.68 -11.04 12.91
C GLY A 61 4.48 -10.82 14.20
N TYR A 62 4.30 -9.66 14.83
CA TYR A 62 4.93 -9.34 16.12
C TYR A 62 4.52 -10.31 17.24
N TRP A 63 3.24 -10.68 17.30
CA TRP A 63 2.71 -11.60 18.32
C TRP A 63 2.89 -13.09 18.01
N SER A 64 3.49 -13.45 16.87
CA SER A 64 3.62 -14.85 16.43
C SER A 64 4.43 -15.75 17.37
N LYS A 65 5.36 -15.19 18.16
CA LYS A 65 6.11 -15.89 19.22
C LYS A 65 5.83 -15.37 20.62
N VAL A 66 5.35 -14.14 20.74
CA VAL A 66 5.15 -13.42 22.00
C VAL A 66 3.71 -12.89 22.11
N TRP A 67 2.76 -13.82 22.06
CA TRP A 67 1.33 -13.51 22.03
C TRP A 67 0.93 -12.50 23.11
N ALA A 68 0.24 -11.44 22.69
CA ALA A 68 -0.28 -10.38 23.56
C ALA A 68 0.78 -9.70 24.47
N ARG A 69 2.06 -9.76 24.09
CA ARG A 69 3.11 -8.93 24.71
C ARG A 69 2.84 -7.44 24.43
N GLU A 70 3.28 -6.60 25.35
CA GLU A 70 3.29 -5.15 25.19
C GLU A 70 3.98 -4.75 23.87
N ILE A 71 3.31 -3.88 23.11
CA ILE A 71 3.75 -3.44 21.79
C ILE A 71 4.80 -2.34 21.98
N ASN A 72 6.05 -2.67 21.67
CA ASN A 72 7.18 -1.75 21.76
C ASN A 72 7.17 -0.67 20.64
N GLU A 73 7.99 0.36 20.81
CA GLU A 73 8.10 1.47 19.85
C GLU A 73 8.52 1.01 18.44
N ASP A 74 9.38 0.00 18.32
CA ASP A 74 9.80 -0.52 17.01
C ASP A 74 8.61 -1.11 16.22
N ALA A 75 7.72 -1.84 16.89
CA ALA A 75 6.53 -2.40 16.26
C ALA A 75 5.54 -1.30 15.82
N ARG A 76 5.43 -0.21 16.59
CA ARG A 76 4.62 0.97 16.21
C ARG A 76 5.18 1.62 14.94
N LYS A 77 6.49 1.82 14.89
CA LYS A 77 7.21 2.34 13.70
C LYS A 77 7.04 1.45 12.48
N VAL A 78 7.13 0.12 12.63
CA VAL A 78 6.88 -0.83 11.53
C VAL A 78 5.45 -0.70 11.00
N MET A 79 4.45 -0.60 11.89
CA MET A 79 3.06 -0.40 11.47
C MET A 79 2.85 0.93 10.73
N ALA A 80 3.51 2.01 11.17
CA ALA A 80 3.45 3.29 10.46
C ALA A 80 4.12 3.21 9.09
N SER A 81 5.32 2.63 9.02
CA SER A 81 6.08 2.47 7.77
C SER A 81 5.30 1.69 6.71
N ILE A 82 4.60 0.60 7.08
CA ILE A 82 3.84 -0.19 6.10
C ILE A 82 2.60 0.56 5.56
N GLU A 83 2.00 1.44 6.36
CA GLU A 83 0.88 2.28 5.90
C GLU A 83 1.38 3.44 5.02
N LEU A 84 2.56 3.99 5.28
CA LEU A 84 3.22 4.96 4.39
C LEU A 84 3.57 4.30 3.04
N LEU A 85 4.11 3.08 3.05
CA LEU A 85 4.34 2.28 1.85
C LEU A 85 3.05 2.06 1.05
N GLN A 86 1.95 1.72 1.73
CA GLN A 86 0.66 1.55 1.07
C GLN A 86 0.19 2.85 0.40
N SER A 87 0.35 3.99 1.06
CA SER A 87 -0.04 5.28 0.48
C SER A 87 0.81 5.61 -0.74
N TYR A 88 2.13 5.40 -0.68
CA TYR A 88 3.03 5.52 -1.83
C TYR A 88 2.55 4.65 -3.01
N LEU A 89 2.38 3.35 -2.79
CA LEU A 89 1.97 2.40 -3.82
C LEU A 89 0.62 2.79 -4.43
N LEU A 90 -0.36 3.20 -3.60
CA LEU A 90 -1.66 3.62 -4.09
C LEU A 90 -1.62 4.92 -4.89
N ILE A 91 -0.86 5.94 -4.47
CA ILE A 91 -0.76 7.20 -5.21
C ILE A 91 -0.18 6.94 -6.61
N HIS A 92 0.86 6.12 -6.71
CA HIS A 92 1.47 5.78 -7.99
C HIS A 92 0.55 4.88 -8.84
N ASP A 93 -0.12 3.89 -8.24
CA ASP A 93 -1.09 3.02 -8.93
C ASP A 93 -2.28 3.83 -9.46
N ASP A 94 -2.80 4.80 -8.69
CA ASP A 94 -3.89 5.70 -9.11
C ASP A 94 -3.52 6.51 -10.37
N ILE A 95 -2.24 6.91 -10.53
CA ILE A 95 -1.75 7.58 -11.74
C ILE A 95 -1.68 6.60 -12.92
N MET A 96 -1.13 5.39 -12.71
CA MET A 96 -0.99 4.37 -13.75
C MET A 96 -2.37 3.91 -14.27
N ASP A 97 -3.32 3.74 -13.35
CA ASP A 97 -4.69 3.29 -13.63
C ASP A 97 -5.64 4.44 -14.00
N ARG A 98 -5.18 5.70 -13.87
CA ARG A 98 -5.97 6.93 -14.11
C ARG A 98 -7.25 6.97 -13.27
N ASP A 99 -7.17 6.52 -12.03
CA ASP A 99 -8.26 6.56 -11.07
C ASP A 99 -8.43 7.99 -10.54
N GLU A 100 -9.63 8.57 -10.63
CA GLU A 100 -9.90 9.90 -10.04
C GLU A 100 -10.36 9.83 -8.58
N ILE A 101 -10.80 8.66 -8.10
CA ILE A 101 -11.37 8.48 -6.76
C ILE A 101 -10.67 7.32 -6.03
N ARG A 102 -10.32 7.57 -4.76
CA ARG A 102 -9.81 6.59 -3.79
C ARG A 102 -10.45 6.81 -2.43
N ARG A 103 -10.91 5.73 -1.78
CA ARG A 103 -11.42 5.76 -0.39
C ARG A 103 -12.51 6.84 -0.17
N GLY A 104 -13.35 7.07 -1.18
CA GLY A 104 -14.45 8.05 -1.12
C GLY A 104 -14.06 9.51 -1.34
N GLY A 105 -12.81 9.82 -1.70
CA GLY A 105 -12.37 11.16 -2.08
C GLY A 105 -11.49 11.17 -3.33
N PRO A 106 -11.06 12.35 -3.81
CA PRO A 106 -10.19 12.44 -4.98
C PRO A 106 -8.83 11.77 -4.73
N THR A 107 -8.23 11.22 -5.78
CA THR A 107 -6.82 10.78 -5.78
C THR A 107 -5.88 11.98 -5.68
N ALA A 108 -4.62 11.73 -5.31
CA ALA A 108 -3.65 12.82 -5.13
C ALA A 108 -3.49 13.66 -6.41
N TYR A 109 -3.35 13.02 -7.57
CA TYR A 109 -3.18 13.76 -8.83
C TYR A 109 -4.46 14.52 -9.24
N ALA A 110 -5.65 13.96 -8.98
CA ALA A 110 -6.91 14.62 -9.28
C ALA A 110 -7.10 15.87 -8.41
N TRP A 111 -6.82 15.76 -7.10
CA TRP A 111 -6.91 16.91 -6.19
C TRP A 111 -5.91 18.01 -6.56
N LEU A 112 -4.65 17.65 -6.85
CA LEU A 112 -3.61 18.60 -7.25
C LEU A 112 -3.92 19.28 -8.60
N ARG A 113 -4.47 18.54 -9.57
CA ARG A 113 -4.97 19.08 -10.84
C ARG A 113 -6.08 20.10 -10.61
N ASP A 114 -7.10 19.73 -9.84
CA ASP A 114 -8.28 20.58 -9.62
C ASP A 114 -7.88 21.85 -8.84
N LYS A 115 -6.93 21.73 -7.91
CA LYS A 115 -6.34 22.87 -7.21
C LYS A 115 -5.54 23.79 -8.13
N CYS A 116 -4.72 23.25 -9.03
CA CYS A 116 -4.02 24.03 -10.06
C CYS A 116 -4.98 24.88 -10.89
N VAL A 117 -6.11 24.31 -11.32
CA VAL A 117 -7.16 25.04 -12.05
C VAL A 117 -7.77 26.14 -11.18
N LYS A 118 -8.13 25.81 -9.94
CA LYS A 118 -8.76 26.74 -9.00
C LYS A 118 -7.86 27.94 -8.67
N ASP A 119 -6.56 27.69 -8.53
CA ASP A 119 -5.57 28.73 -8.19
C ASP A 119 -5.13 29.53 -9.42
N GLY A 120 -5.58 29.15 -10.63
CA GLY A 120 -5.29 29.87 -11.87
C GLY A 120 -3.83 29.77 -12.29
N LEU A 121 -3.15 28.66 -12.01
CA LEU A 121 -1.76 28.47 -12.40
C LEU A 121 -1.62 28.39 -13.93
N GLU A 122 -0.60 29.06 -14.47
CA GLU A 122 -0.33 29.11 -15.91
C GLU A 122 0.43 27.86 -16.39
N THR A 123 -0.23 26.68 -16.34
CA THR A 123 0.36 25.39 -16.75
C THR A 123 -0.70 24.40 -17.23
N GLU A 124 -0.26 23.25 -17.75
CA GLU A 124 -1.15 22.12 -18.04
C GLU A 124 -1.47 21.37 -16.74
N CYS A 125 -2.64 21.65 -16.15
CA CYS A 125 -2.94 21.22 -14.79
C CYS A 125 -3.04 19.69 -14.60
N LEU A 126 -3.33 18.91 -15.65
CA LEU A 126 -3.30 17.45 -15.53
C LEU A 126 -1.85 16.97 -15.33
N HIS A 127 -0.92 17.44 -16.16
CA HIS A 127 0.50 17.15 -16.01
C HIS A 127 1.06 17.67 -14.68
N TYR A 128 0.64 18.87 -14.24
CA TYR A 128 0.98 19.37 -12.90
C TYR A 128 0.53 18.41 -11.80
N GLY A 129 -0.74 18.00 -11.83
CA GLY A 129 -1.29 17.08 -10.84
C GLY A 129 -0.55 15.74 -10.80
N VAL A 130 -0.26 15.17 -11.96
CA VAL A 130 0.53 13.93 -12.08
C VAL A 130 1.94 14.10 -11.53
N SER A 131 2.63 15.18 -11.89
CA SER A 131 4.01 15.44 -11.46
C SER A 131 4.11 15.62 -9.94
N GLN A 132 3.18 16.37 -9.36
CA GLN A 132 3.12 16.58 -7.92
C GLN A 132 2.74 15.29 -7.17
N ALA A 133 1.84 14.48 -7.72
CA ALA A 133 1.47 13.20 -7.11
C ALA A 133 2.59 12.15 -7.16
N ILE A 134 3.41 12.13 -8.22
CA ILE A 134 4.64 11.30 -8.24
C ILE A 134 5.55 11.70 -7.07
N THR A 135 5.82 13.01 -6.94
CA THR A 135 6.63 13.58 -5.86
C THR A 135 6.07 13.26 -4.48
N ALA A 136 4.75 13.33 -4.30
CA ALA A 136 4.06 12.96 -3.06
C ALA A 136 4.26 11.48 -2.70
N GLY A 137 4.20 10.60 -3.69
CA GLY A 137 4.52 9.19 -3.50
C GLY A 137 5.98 8.98 -3.09
N ASP A 138 6.92 9.62 -3.78
CA ASP A 138 8.36 9.48 -3.49
C ASP A 138 8.71 9.97 -2.07
N LEU A 139 8.05 11.05 -1.63
CA LEU A 139 8.19 11.54 -0.26
C LEU A 139 7.66 10.51 0.76
N LEU A 140 6.49 9.92 0.52
CA LEU A 140 5.92 8.89 1.40
C LEU A 140 6.81 7.65 1.51
N GLU A 141 7.42 7.21 0.41
CA GLU A 141 8.38 6.11 0.45
C GLU A 141 9.65 6.48 1.22
N SER A 142 10.21 7.67 0.97
CA SER A 142 11.34 8.18 1.75
C SER A 142 11.04 8.23 3.25
N MET A 143 9.83 8.68 3.62
CA MET A 143 9.35 8.68 5.00
C MET A 143 9.21 7.27 5.57
N ALA A 144 8.68 6.30 4.80
CA ALA A 144 8.54 4.92 5.23
C ALA A 144 9.90 4.28 5.58
N VAL A 145 10.92 4.52 4.74
CA VAL A 145 12.29 4.07 4.99
C VAL A 145 12.91 4.81 6.17
N ARG A 146 12.72 6.13 6.29
CA ARG A 146 13.20 6.94 7.42
C ARG A 146 12.66 6.41 8.76
N VAL A 147 11.39 6.05 8.81
CA VAL A 147 10.76 5.46 10.01
C VAL A 147 11.43 4.13 10.37
N LEU A 148 11.66 3.23 9.40
CA LEU A 148 12.36 1.96 9.66
C LEU A 148 13.81 2.15 10.08
N ALA A 149 14.52 3.09 9.44
CA ALA A 149 15.91 3.41 9.79
C ALA A 149 16.03 3.98 11.22
N SER A 150 14.96 4.57 11.76
CA SER A 150 14.90 5.09 13.13
C SER A 150 14.57 4.04 14.20
N THR A 151 14.33 2.78 13.81
CA THR A 151 14.16 1.68 14.77
C THR A 151 15.47 1.31 15.45
N SER A 152 15.41 0.47 16.48
CA SER A 152 16.58 0.08 17.26
C SER A 152 17.73 -0.47 16.38
N PRO A 153 19.00 -0.09 16.63
CA PRO A 153 20.13 -0.42 15.75
C PRO A 153 20.36 -1.92 15.50
N ASP A 154 19.95 -2.79 16.44
CA ASP A 154 20.06 -4.24 16.34
C ASP A 154 19.14 -4.85 15.27
N ILE A 155 18.04 -4.17 14.91
CA ILE A 155 17.05 -4.67 13.95
C ILE A 155 16.89 -3.79 12.71
N SER A 156 17.27 -2.50 12.77
CA SER A 156 16.96 -1.52 11.71
C SER A 156 17.49 -1.94 10.33
N ARG A 157 18.74 -2.42 10.26
CA ARG A 157 19.33 -2.94 9.00
C ARG A 157 18.50 -4.08 8.42
N ARG A 158 18.07 -5.03 9.25
CA ARG A 158 17.31 -6.21 8.83
C ARG A 158 15.90 -5.83 8.38
N LEU A 159 15.26 -4.88 9.09
CA LEU A 159 13.96 -4.34 8.70
C LEU A 159 14.01 -3.63 7.35
N VAL A 160 14.96 -2.72 7.15
CA VAL A 160 15.14 -2.00 5.89
C VAL A 160 15.44 -2.98 4.74
N GLN A 161 16.31 -3.96 4.94
CA GLN A 161 16.59 -4.97 3.93
C GLN A 161 15.34 -5.78 3.57
N LYS A 162 14.58 -6.25 4.56
CA LYS A 162 13.36 -7.04 4.30
C LYS A 162 12.28 -6.19 3.60
N TYR A 163 12.17 -4.93 4.00
CA TYR A 163 11.28 -3.95 3.39
C TYR A 163 11.60 -3.74 1.90
N THR A 164 12.86 -3.46 1.56
CA THR A 164 13.26 -3.21 0.17
C THR A 164 13.16 -4.47 -0.70
N GLU A 165 13.48 -5.65 -0.16
CA GLU A 165 13.21 -6.93 -0.84
C GLU A 165 11.72 -7.09 -1.21
N GLY A 166 10.81 -6.73 -0.29
CA GLY A 166 9.37 -6.73 -0.54
C GLY A 166 8.95 -5.70 -1.60
N LEU A 167 9.42 -4.46 -1.48
CA LEU A 167 9.13 -3.41 -2.45
C LEU A 167 9.62 -3.75 -3.86
N MET A 168 10.80 -4.38 -3.99
CA MET A 168 11.30 -4.88 -5.28
C MET A 168 10.35 -5.90 -5.91
N LYS A 169 9.81 -6.85 -5.13
CA LYS A 169 8.81 -7.81 -5.62
C LYS A 169 7.55 -7.11 -6.11
N VAL A 170 7.08 -6.08 -5.38
CA VAL A 170 5.92 -5.29 -5.81
C VAL A 170 6.19 -4.58 -7.12
N ALA A 171 7.36 -3.95 -7.27
CA ALA A 171 7.75 -3.28 -8.51
C ALA A 171 7.78 -4.25 -9.71
N PHE A 172 8.32 -5.46 -9.53
CA PHE A 172 8.26 -6.50 -10.57
C PHE A 172 6.82 -6.92 -10.88
N GLY A 173 5.99 -7.08 -9.86
CA GLY A 173 4.56 -7.40 -10.03
C GLY A 173 3.80 -6.30 -10.76
N GLN A 174 4.02 -5.04 -10.42
CA GLN A 174 3.39 -3.87 -11.06
C GLN A 174 3.80 -3.76 -12.52
N PHE A 175 5.09 -3.94 -12.83
CA PHE A 175 5.57 -3.94 -14.21
C PHE A 175 4.86 -5.02 -15.04
N LEU A 176 4.80 -6.25 -14.52
CA LEU A 176 4.12 -7.36 -15.19
C LEU A 176 2.62 -7.07 -15.36
N ASP A 177 1.95 -6.51 -14.35
CA ASP A 177 0.52 -6.19 -14.41
C ASP A 177 0.18 -5.23 -15.58
N VAL A 178 0.94 -4.14 -15.70
CA VAL A 178 0.79 -3.17 -16.80
C VAL A 178 1.15 -3.79 -18.16
N TYR A 179 2.22 -4.57 -18.21
CA TYR A 179 2.67 -5.24 -19.43
C TYR A 179 1.62 -6.25 -19.94
N LEU A 180 1.14 -7.13 -19.07
CA LEU A 180 0.14 -8.15 -19.41
C LEU A 180 -1.20 -7.52 -19.80
N SER A 181 -1.60 -6.42 -19.15
CA SER A 181 -2.80 -5.65 -19.52
C SER A 181 -2.73 -5.07 -20.93
N SER A 182 -1.52 -4.86 -21.46
CA SER A 182 -1.28 -4.38 -22.82
C SER A 182 -1.25 -5.49 -23.87
N LEU A 183 -1.18 -6.77 -23.47
CA LEU A 183 -1.18 -7.90 -24.38
C LEU A 183 -2.60 -8.29 -24.84
N PRO A 184 -2.73 -8.90 -26.03
CA PRO A 184 -3.95 -9.59 -26.42
C PRO A 184 -4.36 -10.65 -25.38
N LEU A 185 -5.67 -10.80 -25.12
CA LEU A 185 -6.16 -11.70 -24.07
C LEU A 185 -5.72 -13.16 -24.27
N ASN A 186 -5.62 -13.62 -25.52
CA ASN A 186 -5.14 -14.97 -25.87
C ASN A 186 -3.63 -15.19 -25.66
N LYS A 187 -2.91 -14.21 -25.11
CA LYS A 187 -1.48 -14.30 -24.76
C LYS A 187 -1.24 -14.26 -23.25
N VAL A 188 -2.30 -14.24 -22.44
CA VAL A 188 -2.22 -14.20 -20.98
C VAL A 188 -2.96 -15.41 -20.41
N GLY A 189 -2.25 -16.26 -19.68
CA GLY A 189 -2.82 -17.43 -19.02
C GLY A 189 -2.95 -17.24 -17.51
N GLU A 190 -3.51 -18.25 -16.86
CA GLU A 190 -3.65 -18.29 -15.39
C GLU A 190 -2.30 -18.17 -14.67
N ALA A 191 -1.24 -18.79 -15.20
CA ALA A 191 0.08 -18.77 -14.56
C ALA A 191 0.64 -17.34 -14.43
N GLU A 192 0.50 -16.51 -15.47
CA GLU A 192 0.94 -15.12 -15.45
C GLU A 192 0.13 -14.28 -14.45
N VAL A 193 -1.19 -14.48 -14.40
CA VAL A 193 -2.07 -13.77 -13.46
C VAL A 193 -1.72 -14.12 -12.01
N ILE A 194 -1.55 -15.42 -11.71
CA ILE A 194 -1.16 -15.87 -10.37
C ILE A 194 0.24 -15.36 -9.98
N LEU A 195 1.16 -15.26 -10.94
CA LEU A 195 2.49 -14.67 -10.70
C LEU A 195 2.36 -13.19 -10.30
N VAL A 196 1.55 -12.41 -11.01
CA VAL A 196 1.26 -11.01 -10.64
C VAL A 196 0.65 -10.93 -9.25
N HIS A 197 -0.37 -11.73 -8.94
CA HIS A 197 -0.99 -11.74 -7.61
C HIS A 197 0.01 -12.09 -6.50
N LYS A 198 0.90 -13.05 -6.75
CA LYS A 198 1.96 -13.43 -5.80
C LYS A 198 2.93 -12.26 -5.56
N LEU A 199 3.38 -11.60 -6.61
CA LEU A 199 4.39 -10.54 -6.55
C LEU A 199 3.81 -9.19 -6.08
N LYS A 200 2.77 -8.68 -6.74
CA LYS A 200 2.17 -7.37 -6.47
C LYS A 200 1.36 -7.37 -5.17
N THR A 201 0.55 -8.42 -4.93
CA THR A 201 -0.40 -8.42 -3.82
C THR A 201 0.06 -9.25 -2.64
N ALA A 202 0.35 -10.54 -2.81
CA ALA A 202 0.58 -11.44 -1.68
C ALA A 202 1.89 -11.11 -0.93
N SER A 203 2.96 -10.84 -1.68
CA SER A 203 4.27 -10.51 -1.10
C SER A 203 4.24 -9.27 -0.20
N TYR A 204 3.39 -8.30 -0.54
CA TYR A 204 3.35 -7.01 0.13
C TYR A 204 2.16 -6.84 1.07
N THR A 205 0.99 -7.37 0.71
CA THR A 205 -0.23 -7.19 1.51
C THR A 205 -0.22 -8.09 2.74
N VAL A 206 0.41 -9.26 2.65
CA VAL A 206 0.37 -10.28 3.72
C VAL A 206 1.75 -10.66 4.20
N GLU A 207 2.64 -11.09 3.31
CA GLU A 207 3.97 -11.61 3.68
C GLU A 207 4.85 -10.55 4.33
N LEU A 208 5.04 -9.40 3.66
CA LEU A 208 5.93 -8.36 4.15
C LEU A 208 5.52 -7.81 5.54
N PRO A 209 4.26 -7.44 5.81
CA PRO A 209 3.86 -6.98 7.14
C PRO A 209 4.14 -8.02 8.22
N LEU A 210 3.76 -9.29 7.99
CA LEU A 210 4.02 -10.39 8.93
C LEU A 210 5.51 -10.52 9.24
N HIS A 211 6.37 -10.43 8.21
CA HIS A 211 7.82 -10.52 8.38
C HIS A 211 8.39 -9.34 9.17
N LEU A 212 8.01 -8.11 8.82
CA LEU A 212 8.50 -6.92 9.53
C LEU A 212 8.06 -6.93 10.99
N GLY A 213 6.82 -7.36 11.26
CA GLY A 213 6.32 -7.57 12.61
C GLY A 213 7.13 -8.58 13.40
N ALA A 214 7.37 -9.76 12.81
CA ALA A 214 8.17 -10.80 13.44
C ALA A 214 9.61 -10.34 13.73
N ILE A 215 10.23 -9.59 12.82
CA ILE A 215 11.57 -8.99 13.06
C ILE A 215 11.52 -7.99 14.21
N ALA A 216 10.50 -7.12 14.28
CA ALA A 216 10.34 -6.14 15.36
C ALA A 216 10.14 -6.77 16.75
N SER A 217 9.66 -8.02 16.80
CA SER A 217 9.55 -8.79 18.04
C SER A 217 10.92 -9.21 18.62
N ARG A 218 11.98 -9.18 17.80
CA ARG A 218 13.33 -9.74 18.07
C ARG A 218 13.41 -11.27 18.12
N ASP A 219 12.28 -11.95 18.12
CA ASP A 219 12.19 -13.41 18.13
C ASP A 219 11.94 -14.01 16.73
N GLY A 220 11.90 -13.16 15.68
CA GLY A 220 11.68 -13.59 14.30
C GLY A 220 12.92 -14.17 13.63
N ASP A 221 13.12 -15.47 13.72
CA ASP A 221 14.17 -16.18 12.98
C ASP A 221 13.75 -16.55 11.54
N GLU A 222 14.68 -16.98 10.69
CA GLU A 222 14.39 -17.31 9.29
C GLU A 222 13.42 -18.50 9.15
N ARG A 223 13.38 -19.39 10.14
CA ARG A 223 12.40 -20.49 10.17
C ARG A 223 10.99 -19.95 10.32
N LEU A 224 10.77 -19.06 11.29
CA LEU A 224 9.46 -18.44 11.48
C LEU A 224 9.05 -17.62 10.25
N LEU A 225 9.97 -16.88 9.64
CA LEU A 225 9.67 -16.16 8.40
C LEU A 225 9.21 -17.12 7.29
N ALA A 226 9.87 -18.27 7.12
CA ALA A 226 9.44 -19.28 6.15
C ALA A 226 8.04 -19.88 6.48
N GLU A 227 7.75 -20.12 7.76
CA GLU A 227 6.43 -20.58 8.22
C GLU A 227 5.35 -19.51 7.94
N LEU A 228 5.65 -18.23 8.17
CA LEU A 228 4.75 -17.11 7.85
C LEU A 228 4.53 -16.97 6.34
N SER A 229 5.58 -17.08 5.51
CA SER A 229 5.46 -17.08 4.04
C SER A 229 4.54 -18.19 3.53
N ALA A 230 4.63 -19.39 4.10
CA ALA A 230 3.81 -20.54 3.69
C ALA A 230 2.30 -20.29 3.88
N TYR A 231 1.93 -19.49 4.89
CA TYR A 231 0.57 -18.98 5.07
C TYR A 231 0.27 -17.77 4.19
N ALA A 232 1.18 -16.79 4.18
CA ALA A 232 0.96 -15.47 3.63
C ALA A 232 0.76 -15.47 2.11
N ILE A 233 1.51 -16.31 1.38
CA ILE A 233 1.43 -16.35 -0.09
C ILE A 233 0.05 -16.86 -0.56
N PRO A 234 -0.45 -18.02 -0.12
CA PRO A 234 -1.80 -18.46 -0.47
C PRO A 234 -2.89 -17.48 0.01
N ALA A 235 -2.78 -16.97 1.24
CA ALA A 235 -3.76 -16.04 1.80
C ALA A 235 -3.83 -14.72 0.99
N GLY A 236 -2.68 -14.19 0.58
CA GLY A 236 -2.59 -12.99 -0.24
C GLY A 236 -3.09 -13.18 -1.67
N ILE A 237 -2.87 -14.34 -2.27
CA ILE A 237 -3.47 -14.68 -3.58
C ILE A 237 -4.99 -14.77 -3.44
N ALA A 238 -5.50 -15.46 -2.43
CA ALA A 238 -6.94 -15.56 -2.18
C ALA A 238 -7.58 -14.19 -1.91
N PHE A 239 -6.87 -13.30 -1.21
CA PHE A 239 -7.27 -11.91 -1.01
C PHE A 239 -7.45 -11.19 -2.35
N GLN A 240 -6.47 -11.26 -3.26
CA GLN A 240 -6.56 -10.61 -4.57
C GLN A 240 -7.66 -11.20 -5.45
N LEU A 241 -7.81 -12.52 -5.48
CA LEU A 241 -8.87 -13.17 -6.25
C LEU A 241 -10.27 -12.73 -5.79
N ARG A 242 -10.43 -12.54 -4.48
CA ARG A 242 -11.67 -11.97 -3.92
C ARG A 242 -11.86 -10.51 -4.35
N ASP A 243 -10.81 -9.71 -4.31
CA ASP A 243 -10.86 -8.31 -4.75
C ASP A 243 -11.23 -8.20 -6.23
N ASP A 244 -10.70 -9.06 -7.10
CA ASP A 244 -11.06 -9.10 -8.53
C ASP A 244 -12.55 -9.44 -8.75
N ILE A 245 -13.09 -10.40 -7.98
CA ILE A 245 -14.53 -10.74 -8.02
C ILE A 245 -15.38 -9.54 -7.57
N ILE A 246 -14.96 -8.86 -6.51
CA ILE A 246 -15.63 -7.66 -5.99
C ILE A 246 -15.51 -6.50 -6.97
N GLY A 247 -14.38 -6.34 -7.66
CA GLY A 247 -14.18 -5.30 -8.68
C GLY A 247 -15.13 -5.44 -9.86
N LEU A 248 -15.46 -6.68 -10.25
CA LEU A 248 -16.38 -6.93 -11.34
C LEU A 248 -17.87 -6.87 -10.92
N TYR A 249 -18.25 -7.49 -9.81
CA TYR A 249 -19.65 -7.66 -9.41
C TYR A 249 -20.10 -6.79 -8.23
N GLY A 250 -19.18 -6.13 -7.55
CA GLY A 250 -19.44 -5.37 -6.34
C GLY A 250 -20.25 -4.11 -6.62
N LYS A 251 -21.19 -3.80 -5.72
CA LYS A 251 -21.94 -2.54 -5.77
C LYS A 251 -20.99 -1.37 -5.48
N PRO A 252 -21.15 -0.19 -6.12
CA PRO A 252 -20.30 0.98 -5.89
C PRO A 252 -20.21 1.41 -4.42
N ALA A 253 -21.29 1.23 -3.65
CA ALA A 253 -21.33 1.49 -2.21
C ALA A 253 -20.35 0.61 -1.39
N VAL A 254 -19.88 -0.51 -1.93
CA VAL A 254 -18.93 -1.43 -1.29
C VAL A 254 -17.52 -1.26 -1.86
N THR A 255 -17.39 -1.03 -3.17
CA THR A 255 -16.09 -0.95 -3.87
C THR A 255 -15.47 0.45 -3.81
N GLY A 256 -16.29 1.49 -3.64
CA GLY A 256 -15.86 2.88 -3.80
C GLY A 256 -15.50 3.27 -5.24
N LYS A 257 -15.77 2.40 -6.22
CA LYS A 257 -15.51 2.57 -7.65
C LYS A 257 -16.78 2.30 -8.49
N PRO A 258 -16.89 2.84 -9.71
CA PRO A 258 -17.93 2.42 -10.66
C PRO A 258 -17.88 0.90 -10.92
N VAL A 259 -19.04 0.28 -11.15
CA VAL A 259 -19.11 -1.16 -11.52
C VAL A 259 -18.35 -1.38 -12.82
N GLY A 260 -17.50 -2.42 -12.86
CA GLY A 260 -16.74 -2.77 -14.07
C GLY A 260 -15.54 -1.87 -14.35
N SER A 261 -15.02 -1.14 -13.34
CA SER A 261 -13.77 -0.37 -13.47
C SER A 261 -12.64 -1.21 -14.05
N ASP A 262 -12.53 -2.47 -13.65
CA ASP A 262 -11.45 -3.36 -14.10
C ASP A 262 -11.58 -3.70 -15.59
N VAL A 263 -12.80 -3.76 -16.12
CA VAL A 263 -13.06 -3.96 -17.55
C VAL A 263 -12.67 -2.72 -18.35
N LEU A 264 -13.00 -1.52 -17.83
CA LEU A 264 -12.59 -0.25 -18.43
C LEU A 264 -11.05 -0.09 -18.44
N GLN A 265 -10.40 -0.58 -17.39
CA GLN A 265 -8.94 -0.62 -17.25
C GLN A 265 -8.29 -1.76 -18.03
N ARG A 266 -9.08 -2.61 -18.71
CA ARG A 266 -8.62 -3.78 -19.49
C ARG A 266 -7.77 -4.78 -18.69
N LYS A 267 -7.96 -4.82 -17.37
CA LYS A 267 -7.25 -5.74 -16.48
C LYS A 267 -7.52 -7.18 -16.86
N LYS A 268 -6.46 -7.99 -16.91
CA LYS A 268 -6.51 -9.41 -17.25
C LYS A 268 -6.68 -10.24 -15.97
N THR A 269 -7.76 -10.01 -15.24
CA THR A 269 -8.05 -10.78 -14.01
C THR A 269 -8.24 -12.26 -14.33
N LEU A 270 -8.06 -13.13 -13.33
CA LEU A 270 -8.24 -14.57 -13.53
C LEU A 270 -9.64 -14.90 -14.04
N LEU A 271 -10.65 -14.14 -13.59
CA LEU A 271 -12.03 -14.30 -14.05
C LEU A 271 -12.18 -14.00 -15.55
N VAL A 272 -11.54 -12.95 -16.07
CA VAL A 272 -11.57 -12.61 -17.50
C VAL A 272 -10.86 -13.68 -18.33
N VAL A 273 -9.69 -14.14 -17.86
CA VAL A 273 -8.94 -15.23 -18.51
C VAL A 273 -9.79 -16.50 -18.57
N LYS A 274 -10.40 -16.91 -17.45
CA LYS A 274 -11.28 -18.09 -17.40
C LYS A 274 -12.55 -17.95 -18.22
N ALA A 275 -13.16 -16.77 -18.29
CA ALA A 275 -14.30 -16.56 -19.17
C ALA A 275 -13.88 -16.77 -20.64
N TYR A 276 -12.76 -16.20 -21.06
CA TYR A 276 -12.25 -16.36 -22.42
C TYR A 276 -11.89 -17.82 -22.78
N GLU A 277 -11.29 -18.56 -21.85
CA GLU A 277 -10.95 -19.99 -22.04
C GLU A 277 -12.20 -20.88 -22.18
N ASN A 278 -13.32 -20.51 -21.56
CA ASN A 278 -14.53 -21.35 -21.49
C ASN A 278 -15.64 -20.97 -22.49
N GLY A 279 -15.50 -19.85 -23.21
CA GLY A 279 -16.47 -19.39 -24.23
C GLY A 279 -17.65 -18.62 -23.66
#